data_AF-A0A4R2MAN7-F1
#
_entry.id   AF-A0A4R2MAN7-F1
#
_cell.length_a   1.000
_cell.length_b   1.000
_cell.length_c   1.000
_cell.angle_alpha   90.00
_cell.angle_beta   90.00
_cell.angle_gamma   90.00
#
_symmetry.space_group_name_H-M   'P 1'
#
loop_
_entity.id
_entity.type
_entity.pdbx_description
1 polymer ?
#
loop_
_entity_poly.entity_id
_entity_poly.type
_entity_poly.pdbx_seq_one_letter_code
_entity_poly.pdbx_strand_id
1 'polypeptide(L)'
;MSSLLPAVEARVVVARLGAVASGDANRMASASIVTLEEFPDMLPRLLIGLFAATSIFLSGCAGTPLKADVTARELDSKSVVILSVSHDASVGAGAKAIVYLDNEGSERAVLVSMDDVILMPPESDFSSRRGLLYVLELSPGRHSIDAWQVYSAGVRMSSEAPKLEFDLPPGQVIYLGNLHAELLPGHRMLFGWRAAADARMVVRDASQEDIVLAERRVPALAGRVRAALLTQGLWSEESAGYRRMDPIILAPVGR
;
A
#
# COMPACT_ATOMS: atom_id res chain seq x y z
N MET A 1 -37.64 6.66 52.70
CA MET A 1 -37.73 7.81 51.79
C MET A 1 -37.35 7.31 50.40
N SER A 2 -38.35 6.93 49.62
CA SER A 2 -38.23 6.47 48.23
C SER A 2 -38.19 7.68 47.29
N SER A 3 -37.29 7.70 46.31
CA SER A 3 -37.47 8.50 45.10
C SER A 3 -37.19 7.64 43.88
N LEU A 4 -38.26 7.36 43.15
CA LEU A 4 -38.31 6.75 41.83
C LEU A 4 -37.86 7.77 40.78
N LEU A 5 -37.04 7.35 39.82
CA LEU A 5 -36.80 8.07 38.56
C LEU A 5 -37.65 7.42 37.46
N PRO A 6 -38.30 8.18 36.56
CA PRO A 6 -39.13 7.64 35.50
C PRO A 6 -38.34 7.33 34.23
N ALA A 7 -38.82 6.31 33.51
CA ALA A 7 -38.40 5.93 32.17
C ALA A 7 -38.91 6.93 31.12
N VAL A 8 -38.07 7.25 30.13
CA VAL A 8 -38.43 8.11 28.99
C VAL A 8 -38.56 7.24 27.74
N GLU A 9 -39.78 7.10 27.24
CA GLU A 9 -40.09 6.53 25.92
C GLU A 9 -39.80 7.56 24.82
N ALA A 10 -39.05 7.17 23.79
CA ALA A 10 -38.87 7.97 22.58
C ALA A 10 -39.89 7.55 21.52
N ARG A 11 -40.86 8.44 21.24
CA ARG A 11 -41.76 8.34 20.07
C ARG A 11 -41.11 8.98 18.85
N VAL A 12 -41.00 8.23 17.77
CA VAL A 12 -40.59 8.73 16.45
C VAL A 12 -41.78 9.40 15.78
N VAL A 13 -41.64 10.70 15.49
CA VAL A 13 -42.57 11.48 14.68
C VAL A 13 -42.04 11.50 13.25
N VAL A 14 -42.80 10.92 12.31
CA VAL A 14 -42.53 11.02 10.87
C VAL A 14 -43.23 12.28 10.35
N ALA A 15 -42.45 13.30 9.99
CA ALA A 15 -42.94 14.46 9.26
C ALA A 15 -42.66 14.30 7.75
N ARG A 16 -43.73 14.34 6.95
CA ARG A 16 -43.69 14.52 5.50
C ARG A 16 -43.30 15.96 5.19
N LEU A 17 -42.49 16.18 4.16
CA LEU A 17 -42.34 17.48 3.52
C LEU A 17 -42.55 17.35 2.00
N GLY A 18 -43.33 18.31 1.51
CA GLY A 18 -43.94 18.36 0.19
C GLY A 18 -42.98 18.69 -0.94
N ALA A 19 -43.47 18.39 -2.13
CA ALA A 19 -42.90 18.76 -3.41
C ALA A 19 -43.03 20.26 -3.70
N VAL A 20 -42.10 20.79 -4.50
CA VAL A 20 -42.24 22.05 -5.24
C VAL A 20 -42.05 21.74 -6.73
N ALA A 21 -42.94 22.33 -7.53
CA ALA A 21 -43.13 22.09 -8.96
C ALA A 21 -42.47 23.18 -9.83
N SER A 22 -42.05 22.78 -11.03
CA SER A 22 -42.11 23.52 -12.30
C SER A 22 -41.68 22.51 -13.38
N GLY A 23 -42.41 22.13 -14.43
CA GLY A 23 -43.31 22.89 -15.27
C GLY A 23 -42.62 23.10 -16.63
N ASP A 24 -42.69 22.12 -17.55
CA ASP A 24 -43.23 22.33 -18.91
C ASP A 24 -43.01 21.16 -19.90
N ALA A 25 -44.11 20.87 -20.61
CA ALA A 25 -44.26 20.48 -22.02
C ALA A 25 -43.71 19.13 -22.56
N ASN A 26 -44.64 18.19 -22.66
CA ASN A 26 -45.04 17.43 -23.87
C ASN A 26 -44.00 17.21 -24.99
N ARG A 27 -43.67 15.93 -25.24
CA ARG A 27 -43.92 15.27 -26.53
C ARG A 27 -43.70 13.76 -26.46
N MET A 28 -44.75 13.03 -26.85
CA MET A 28 -44.71 11.58 -27.11
C MET A 28 -43.77 11.29 -28.28
N ALA A 29 -42.90 10.29 -28.11
CA ALA A 29 -42.40 9.46 -29.20
C ALA A 29 -42.28 8.03 -28.67
N SER A 30 -43.14 7.17 -29.21
CA SER A 30 -43.20 5.74 -28.97
C SER A 30 -41.88 5.08 -29.37
N ALA A 31 -41.13 4.59 -28.40
CA ALA A 31 -40.06 3.63 -28.62
C ALA A 31 -40.61 2.24 -28.31
N SER A 32 -40.68 1.41 -29.34
CA SER A 32 -41.07 0.00 -29.25
C SER A 32 -40.17 -0.71 -28.24
N ILE A 33 -40.77 -1.14 -27.12
CA ILE A 33 -40.15 -2.10 -26.20
C ILE A 33 -40.14 -3.42 -26.96
N VAL A 34 -38.98 -3.80 -27.48
CA VAL A 34 -38.73 -5.17 -27.92
C VAL A 34 -38.67 -6.00 -26.64
N THR A 35 -39.75 -6.71 -26.36
CA THR A 35 -39.86 -7.71 -25.30
C THR A 35 -38.84 -8.82 -25.58
N LEU A 36 -37.82 -8.90 -24.73
CA LEU A 36 -36.86 -10.00 -24.66
C LEU A 36 -37.58 -11.22 -24.02
N GLU A 37 -38.47 -11.89 -24.76
CA GLU A 37 -39.19 -13.08 -24.30
C GLU A 37 -38.75 -14.40 -24.95
N GLU A 38 -37.72 -14.41 -25.81
CA GLU A 38 -37.40 -15.62 -26.61
C GLU A 38 -35.94 -16.10 -26.54
N PHE A 39 -35.24 -16.09 -25.41
CA PHE A 39 -33.97 -16.85 -25.30
C PHE A 39 -33.68 -17.41 -23.88
N PRO A 40 -34.48 -18.33 -23.33
CA PRO A 40 -34.25 -18.88 -21.99
C PRO A 40 -33.04 -19.84 -21.88
N ASP A 41 -32.54 -20.42 -22.98
CA ASP A 41 -31.58 -21.55 -22.90
C ASP A 41 -30.13 -21.27 -23.33
N MET A 42 -29.82 -20.12 -23.96
CA MET A 42 -28.44 -19.79 -24.38
C MET A 42 -27.70 -18.84 -23.44
N LEU A 43 -28.42 -18.03 -22.65
CA LEU A 43 -27.82 -17.07 -21.72
C LEU A 43 -26.96 -17.69 -20.60
N PRO A 44 -27.36 -18.80 -19.92
CA PRO A 44 -26.57 -19.30 -18.79
C PRO A 44 -25.25 -19.94 -19.25
N ARG A 45 -25.18 -20.51 -20.46
CA ARG A 45 -23.95 -21.13 -20.99
C ARG A 45 -22.91 -20.09 -21.43
N LEU A 46 -23.36 -18.94 -21.94
CA LEU A 46 -22.49 -17.84 -22.36
C LEU A 46 -21.95 -17.04 -21.16
N LEU A 47 -22.76 -16.87 -20.10
CA LEU A 47 -22.35 -16.23 -18.85
C LEU A 47 -21.37 -17.08 -18.02
N ILE A 48 -21.56 -18.42 -17.97
CA ILE A 48 -20.62 -19.33 -17.28
C ILE A 48 -19.27 -19.39 -18.01
N GLY A 49 -19.25 -19.37 -19.35
CA GLY A 49 -18.02 -19.30 -20.13
C GLY A 49 -17.25 -17.99 -19.94
N LEU A 50 -17.96 -16.86 -19.86
CA LEU A 50 -17.35 -15.55 -19.62
C LEU A 50 -16.81 -15.43 -18.18
N PHE A 51 -17.51 -15.97 -17.17
CA PHE A 51 -17.03 -15.98 -15.78
C PHE A 51 -15.78 -16.85 -15.59
N ALA A 52 -15.70 -18.00 -16.27
CA ALA A 52 -14.54 -18.88 -16.24
C ALA A 52 -13.32 -18.27 -16.96
N ALA A 53 -13.52 -17.56 -18.08
CA ALA A 53 -12.43 -16.89 -18.80
C ALA A 53 -11.93 -15.61 -18.10
N THR A 54 -12.79 -14.90 -17.36
CA THR A 54 -12.40 -13.67 -16.65
C THR A 54 -11.68 -13.95 -15.32
N SER A 55 -11.86 -15.14 -14.74
CA SER A 55 -11.22 -15.51 -13.46
C SER A 55 -9.72 -15.87 -13.59
N ILE A 56 -9.21 -16.09 -14.81
CA ILE A 56 -7.81 -16.49 -15.04
C ILE A 56 -6.86 -15.26 -15.10
N PHE A 57 -7.37 -14.04 -15.23
CA PHE A 57 -6.55 -12.83 -15.36
C PHE A 57 -6.46 -11.95 -14.11
N LEU A 58 -6.92 -12.42 -12.95
CA LEU A 58 -6.94 -11.63 -11.70
C LEU A 58 -5.79 -11.91 -10.72
N SER A 59 -4.86 -12.80 -11.06
CA SER A 59 -3.66 -13.05 -10.27
C SER A 59 -2.49 -12.17 -10.74
N GLY A 60 -2.62 -10.85 -10.62
CA GLY A 60 -1.46 -9.97 -10.56
C GLY A 60 -0.86 -10.10 -9.16
N CYS A 61 -0.02 -11.12 -8.95
CA CYS A 61 0.67 -11.28 -7.67
C CYS A 61 1.66 -10.14 -7.51
N ALA A 62 1.37 -9.24 -6.57
CA ALA A 62 2.37 -8.42 -5.90
C ALA A 62 3.58 -9.29 -5.54
N GLY A 63 4.80 -8.75 -5.64
CA GLY A 63 6.02 -9.46 -5.25
C GLY A 63 5.81 -10.29 -3.99
N THR A 64 5.91 -11.61 -4.12
CA THR A 64 5.42 -12.52 -3.09
C THR A 64 6.47 -12.68 -2.00
N PRO A 65 6.13 -12.58 -0.71
CA PRO A 65 7.09 -12.88 0.35
C PRO A 65 7.68 -14.27 0.17
N LEU A 66 9.01 -14.36 0.17
CA LEU A 66 9.69 -15.64 0.05
C LEU A 66 9.44 -16.48 1.31
N LYS A 67 9.10 -17.76 1.11
CA LYS A 67 8.89 -18.69 2.22
C LYS A 67 10.18 -18.93 3.00
N ALA A 68 10.08 -18.99 4.32
CA ALA A 68 11.23 -19.20 5.21
C ALA A 68 11.88 -20.58 5.05
N ASP A 69 11.11 -21.58 4.65
CA ASP A 69 11.53 -22.98 4.48
C ASP A 69 11.94 -23.34 3.04
N VAL A 70 12.07 -22.35 2.15
CA VAL A 70 12.55 -22.56 0.78
C VAL A 70 13.92 -23.23 0.79
N THR A 71 14.11 -24.22 -0.08
CA THR A 71 15.38 -24.94 -0.21
C THR A 71 16.33 -24.22 -1.16
N ALA A 72 17.64 -24.49 -1.03
CA ALA A 72 18.64 -23.95 -1.94
C ALA A 72 18.38 -24.33 -3.41
N ARG A 73 17.83 -25.54 -3.66
CA ARG A 73 17.48 -26.00 -5.00
C ARG A 73 16.31 -25.24 -5.60
N GLU A 74 15.30 -24.90 -4.80
CA GLU A 74 14.16 -24.10 -5.27
C GLU A 74 14.60 -22.67 -5.60
N LEU A 75 15.53 -22.11 -4.82
CA LEU A 75 16.10 -20.79 -5.08
C LEU A 75 16.78 -20.68 -6.46
N ASP A 76 17.31 -21.77 -7.02
CA ASP A 76 17.95 -21.75 -8.35
C ASP A 76 16.98 -21.40 -9.48
N SER A 77 15.68 -21.63 -9.24
CA SER A 77 14.60 -21.28 -10.18
C SER A 77 13.89 -19.97 -9.86
N LYS A 78 14.25 -19.31 -8.75
CA LYS A 78 13.57 -18.12 -8.24
C LYS A 78 14.43 -16.89 -8.38
N SER A 79 13.80 -15.75 -8.61
CA SER A 79 14.47 -14.47 -8.58
C SER A 79 14.05 -13.74 -7.31
N VAL A 80 15.01 -13.44 -6.45
CA VAL A 80 14.75 -12.92 -5.11
C VAL A 80 15.38 -11.55 -4.96
N VAL A 81 14.60 -10.61 -4.44
CA VAL A 81 15.06 -9.28 -4.07
C VAL A 81 15.00 -9.12 -2.55
N ILE A 82 16.06 -8.53 -1.99
CA ILE A 82 16.16 -8.15 -0.59
C ILE A 82 16.30 -6.64 -0.53
N LEU A 83 15.45 -6.00 0.26
CA LEU A 83 15.57 -4.58 0.58
C LEU A 83 14.90 -4.28 1.91
N SER A 84 15.19 -3.12 2.48
CA SER A 84 14.50 -2.65 3.68
C SER A 84 13.88 -1.28 3.47
N VAL A 85 12.71 -1.06 4.08
CA VAL A 85 12.06 0.25 4.13
C VAL A 85 12.05 0.70 5.59
N SER A 86 12.58 1.88 5.86
CA SER A 86 12.69 2.39 7.23
C SER A 86 12.49 3.90 7.34
N HIS A 87 12.37 4.41 8.56
CA HIS A 87 12.32 5.83 8.86
C HIS A 87 12.93 6.17 10.23
N ASP A 88 13.16 7.46 10.47
CA ASP A 88 13.67 7.98 11.74
C ASP A 88 12.72 7.69 12.91
N ALA A 89 13.25 7.14 14.00
CA ALA A 89 12.48 6.88 15.22
C ALA A 89 12.09 8.16 16.01
N SER A 90 12.56 9.34 15.57
CA SER A 90 12.42 10.62 16.27
C SER A 90 11.04 11.27 16.11
N VAL A 91 10.27 10.84 15.10
CA VAL A 91 8.89 11.27 14.88
C VAL A 91 7.95 10.28 15.56
N GLY A 92 6.92 10.79 16.24
CA GLY A 92 6.08 10.01 17.14
C GLY A 92 5.36 8.83 16.48
N ALA A 93 4.65 8.03 17.28
CA ALA A 93 3.84 6.92 16.79
C ALA A 93 2.87 7.34 15.67
N GLY A 94 2.64 6.47 14.69
CA GLY A 94 1.79 6.73 13.53
C GLY A 94 2.53 7.26 12.30
N ALA A 95 3.87 7.35 12.34
CA ALA A 95 4.68 7.65 11.17
C ALA A 95 5.00 6.36 10.40
N LYS A 96 4.85 6.39 9.07
CA LYS A 96 5.33 5.30 8.19
C LYS A 96 5.78 5.82 6.84
N ALA A 97 6.87 5.24 6.35
CA ALA A 97 7.28 5.33 4.96
C ALA A 97 6.57 4.24 4.14
N ILE A 98 6.23 4.57 2.90
CA ILE A 98 5.61 3.69 1.92
C ILE A 98 6.42 3.81 0.64
N VAL A 99 6.75 2.69 0.02
CA VAL A 99 7.48 2.59 -1.22
C VAL A 99 6.69 1.68 -2.17
N TYR A 100 6.67 2.03 -3.45
CA TYR A 100 6.01 1.25 -4.49
C TYR A 100 7.03 0.62 -5.42
N LEU A 101 6.97 -0.70 -5.52
CA LEU A 101 7.69 -1.52 -6.50
C LEU A 101 6.73 -1.82 -7.65
N ASP A 102 7.19 -1.63 -8.89
CA ASP A 102 6.45 -1.88 -10.14
C ASP A 102 5.03 -1.30 -10.11
N ASN A 103 4.92 -0.02 -9.72
CA ASN A 103 3.63 0.63 -9.44
C ASN A 103 2.70 0.69 -10.67
N GLU A 104 3.30 0.72 -11.85
CA GLU A 104 2.62 0.70 -13.15
C GLU A 104 2.51 -0.72 -13.75
N GLY A 105 3.11 -1.72 -13.11
CA GLY A 105 3.17 -3.10 -13.57
C GLY A 105 2.12 -4.01 -12.95
N SER A 106 2.06 -5.25 -13.44
CA SER A 106 1.18 -6.31 -12.92
C SER A 106 1.65 -6.92 -11.59
N GLU A 107 2.93 -6.76 -11.24
CA GLU A 107 3.55 -7.31 -10.02
C GLU A 107 3.72 -6.27 -8.90
N ARG A 108 2.88 -5.22 -8.92
CA ARG A 108 2.94 -4.11 -7.98
C ARG A 108 3.03 -4.57 -6.53
N ALA A 109 4.06 -4.14 -5.80
CA ALA A 109 4.16 -4.33 -4.36
C ALA A 109 4.17 -2.98 -3.61
N VAL A 110 3.53 -2.97 -2.44
CA VAL A 110 3.53 -1.82 -1.52
C VAL A 110 4.33 -2.20 -0.28
N LEU A 111 5.47 -1.54 -0.09
CA LEU A 111 6.41 -1.81 0.99
C LEU A 111 6.29 -0.70 2.02
N VAL A 112 6.16 -1.04 3.29
CA VAL A 112 5.94 -0.09 4.38
C VAL A 112 7.03 -0.21 5.43
N SER A 113 7.43 0.88 6.06
CA SER A 113 8.42 0.81 7.14
C SER A 113 7.85 0.24 8.43
N MET A 114 6.56 0.45 8.68
CA MET A 114 5.84 -0.01 9.87
C MET A 114 4.36 -0.14 9.47
N ASP A 115 3.68 -1.16 9.97
CA ASP A 115 2.23 -1.30 9.84
C ASP A 115 1.55 -0.81 11.12
N ASP A 116 1.61 0.51 11.38
CA ASP A 116 1.09 1.10 12.61
C ASP A 116 -0.44 0.95 12.70
N VAL A 117 -0.90 -0.17 13.27
CA VAL A 117 -2.25 -0.32 13.81
C VAL A 117 -2.23 0.25 15.24
N ILE A 118 -3.12 1.20 15.50
CA ILE A 118 -3.19 2.00 16.74
C ILE A 118 -3.15 1.17 18.04
N LEU A 119 -3.61 -0.10 18.01
CA LEU A 119 -3.65 -0.95 19.21
C LEU A 119 -2.40 -1.80 19.44
N MET A 120 -1.61 -2.12 18.42
CA MET A 120 -0.40 -2.94 18.57
C MET A 120 0.52 -2.69 17.37
N PRO A 121 1.44 -1.71 17.45
CA PRO A 121 2.38 -1.48 16.37
C PRO A 121 3.23 -2.76 16.20
N PRO A 122 3.40 -3.27 14.96
CA PRO A 122 4.29 -4.37 14.69
C PRO A 122 5.70 -3.98 15.12
N GLU A 123 6.46 -4.95 15.60
CA GLU A 123 7.84 -4.71 15.96
C GLU A 123 8.66 -4.37 14.71
N SER A 124 9.54 -3.39 14.88
CA SER A 124 10.56 -3.09 13.88
C SER A 124 11.48 -4.29 13.74
N ASP A 125 11.87 -4.63 12.51
CA ASP A 125 12.92 -5.62 12.24
C ASP A 125 14.31 -5.11 12.71
N PHE A 126 14.42 -3.83 13.05
CA PHE A 126 15.69 -3.14 13.39
C PHE A 126 15.66 -2.48 14.76
N SER A 127 16.81 -2.48 15.44
CA SER A 127 16.98 -1.88 16.78
C SER A 127 17.26 -0.38 16.76
N SER A 128 17.90 0.13 15.69
CA SER A 128 18.39 1.51 15.57
C SER A 128 17.44 2.44 14.80
N ARG A 129 16.47 1.87 14.09
CA ARG A 129 15.52 2.57 13.20
C ARG A 129 14.18 1.84 13.20
N ARG A 130 13.13 2.50 12.70
CA ARG A 130 11.81 1.87 12.52
C ARG A 130 11.68 1.39 11.09
N GLY A 131 11.59 0.08 10.87
CA GLY A 131 11.61 -0.46 9.52
C GLY A 131 11.25 -1.94 9.45
N LEU A 132 10.96 -2.38 8.22
CA LEU A 132 10.77 -3.78 7.88
C LEU A 132 11.76 -4.21 6.79
N LEU A 133 12.25 -5.43 6.91
CA LEU A 133 13.06 -6.11 5.90
C LEU A 133 12.16 -6.95 5.01
N TYR A 134 12.31 -6.75 3.70
CA TYR A 134 11.60 -7.48 2.67
C TYR A 134 12.52 -8.47 1.97
N VAL A 135 12.03 -9.70 1.86
CA VAL A 135 12.62 -10.77 1.03
C VAL A 135 11.51 -11.24 0.10
N LEU A 136 11.56 -10.80 -1.15
CA LEU A 136 10.47 -10.98 -2.11
C LEU A 136 10.94 -11.82 -3.28
N GLU A 137 10.09 -12.75 -3.70
CA GLU A 137 10.19 -13.45 -4.99
C GLU A 137 9.47 -12.61 -6.05
N LEU A 138 10.17 -12.33 -7.15
CA LEU A 138 9.68 -11.59 -8.31
C LEU A 138 9.90 -12.42 -9.59
N SER A 139 9.16 -12.11 -10.65
CA SER A 139 9.47 -12.66 -11.97
C SER A 139 10.86 -12.21 -12.44
N PRO A 140 11.61 -12.99 -13.21
CA PRO A 140 12.84 -12.50 -13.83
C PRO A 140 12.55 -11.37 -14.81
N GLY A 141 13.31 -10.27 -14.75
CA GLY A 141 13.10 -9.14 -15.66
C GLY A 141 13.62 -7.81 -15.15
N ARG A 142 13.12 -6.74 -15.76
CA ARG A 142 13.37 -5.36 -15.32
C ARG A 142 12.27 -4.95 -14.37
N HIS A 143 12.67 -4.39 -13.24
CA HIS A 143 11.78 -3.87 -12.22
C HIS A 143 12.17 -2.44 -11.86
N SER A 144 11.28 -1.75 -11.17
CA SER A 144 11.56 -0.39 -10.74
C SER A 144 10.88 -0.03 -9.43
N ILE A 145 11.59 0.74 -8.63
CA ILE A 145 11.01 1.42 -7.48
C ILE A 145 10.61 2.82 -7.95
N ASP A 146 9.31 3.08 -7.96
CA ASP A 146 8.74 4.15 -8.79
C ASP A 146 8.23 5.35 -8.01
N ALA A 147 7.84 5.11 -6.77
CA ALA A 147 7.22 6.13 -5.95
C ALA A 147 7.46 5.85 -4.48
N TRP A 148 7.41 6.92 -3.69
CA TRP A 148 7.45 6.86 -2.25
C TRP A 148 6.51 7.88 -1.63
N GLN A 149 6.08 7.58 -0.41
CA GLN A 149 5.23 8.45 0.39
C GLN A 149 5.62 8.29 1.85
N VAL A 150 5.35 9.30 2.65
CA VAL A 150 5.39 9.23 4.10
C VAL A 150 4.02 9.66 4.62
N TYR A 151 3.51 8.90 5.57
CA TYR A 151 2.37 9.29 6.37
C TYR A 151 2.86 9.65 7.78
N SER A 152 2.45 10.80 8.32
CA SER A 152 2.75 11.20 9.69
C SER A 152 1.62 12.08 10.22
N ALA A 153 1.01 11.67 11.33
CA ALA A 153 -0.02 12.44 12.04
C ALA A 153 -1.15 12.99 11.13
N GLY A 154 -1.65 12.18 10.19
CA GLY A 154 -2.73 12.60 9.27
C GLY A 154 -2.26 13.31 8.01
N VAL A 155 -0.96 13.64 7.91
CA VAL A 155 -0.37 14.30 6.75
C VAL A 155 0.32 13.25 5.87
N ARG A 156 0.08 13.34 4.57
CA ARG A 156 0.80 12.59 3.54
C ARG A 156 1.80 13.50 2.84
N MET A 157 3.04 13.05 2.74
CA MET A 157 4.14 13.71 2.06
C MET A 157 4.65 12.79 0.96
N SER A 158 4.95 13.36 -0.20
CA SER A 158 5.54 12.65 -1.33
C SER A 158 6.21 13.64 -2.26
N SER A 159 7.19 13.18 -3.01
CA SER A 159 7.78 13.95 -4.10
C SER A 159 7.77 13.12 -5.37
N GLU A 160 7.76 13.80 -6.52
CA GLU A 160 8.19 13.19 -7.76
C GLU A 160 9.68 12.84 -7.64
N ALA A 161 10.04 11.66 -8.11
CA ALA A 161 11.40 11.14 -8.11
C ALA A 161 11.61 10.29 -9.37
N PRO A 162 12.82 10.25 -9.95
CA PRO A 162 13.12 9.34 -11.05
C PRO A 162 12.98 7.88 -10.58
N LYS A 163 12.52 6.99 -11.45
CA LYS A 163 12.43 5.57 -11.14
C LYS A 163 13.82 4.99 -10.83
N LEU A 164 13.91 4.16 -9.79
CA LEU A 164 15.11 3.37 -9.50
C LEU A 164 14.96 2.00 -10.16
N GLU A 165 15.48 1.89 -11.38
CA GLU A 165 15.42 0.66 -12.16
C GLU A 165 16.49 -0.35 -11.73
N PHE A 166 16.16 -1.63 -11.79
CA PHE A 166 17.09 -2.72 -11.60
C PHE A 166 16.69 -3.94 -12.44
N ASP A 167 17.69 -4.70 -12.87
CA ASP A 167 17.48 -5.97 -13.54
C ASP A 167 17.62 -7.11 -12.53
N LEU A 168 16.72 -8.07 -12.60
CA LEU A 168 16.68 -9.23 -11.74
C LEU A 168 16.73 -10.51 -12.60
N PRO A 169 17.92 -11.08 -12.82
CA PRO A 169 18.06 -12.29 -13.62
C PRO A 169 17.49 -13.54 -12.90
N PRO A 170 17.13 -14.58 -13.66
CA PRO A 170 16.61 -15.83 -13.08
C PRO A 170 17.65 -16.48 -12.17
N GLY A 171 17.20 -17.01 -11.03
CA GLY A 171 18.05 -17.73 -10.07
C GLY A 171 18.97 -16.82 -9.24
N GLN A 172 18.82 -15.49 -9.32
CA GLN A 172 19.63 -14.56 -8.55
C GLN A 172 18.92 -14.08 -7.29
N VAL A 173 19.71 -13.90 -6.24
CA VAL A 173 19.31 -13.24 -4.99
C VAL A 173 20.09 -11.94 -4.90
N ILE A 174 19.41 -10.80 -5.05
CA ILE A 174 20.06 -9.49 -5.02
C ILE A 174 19.62 -8.64 -3.82
N TYR A 175 20.54 -7.87 -3.26
CA TYR A 175 20.25 -6.86 -2.24
C TYR A 175 20.31 -5.46 -2.86
N LEU A 176 19.23 -4.70 -2.74
CA LEU A 176 19.08 -3.38 -3.37
C LEU A 176 19.47 -2.21 -2.46
N GLY A 177 19.51 -2.41 -1.14
CA GLY A 177 19.78 -1.34 -0.18
C GLY A 177 18.62 -1.08 0.78
N ASN A 178 18.76 -0.01 1.54
CA ASN A 178 17.74 0.51 2.42
C ASN A 178 17.14 1.81 1.85
N LEU A 179 15.82 1.83 1.73
CA LEU A 179 15.04 3.03 1.45
C LEU A 179 14.63 3.64 2.79
N HIS A 180 15.28 4.74 3.15
CA HIS A 180 15.11 5.40 4.43
C HIS A 180 14.39 6.74 4.28
N ALA A 181 13.25 6.89 4.93
CA ALA A 181 12.62 8.19 5.07
C ALA A 181 13.25 8.95 6.24
N GLU A 182 14.03 9.97 5.91
CA GLU A 182 14.45 10.96 6.89
C GLU A 182 13.30 11.93 7.14
N LEU A 183 12.93 12.08 8.40
CA LEU A 183 11.77 12.85 8.81
C LEU A 183 12.23 14.12 9.52
N LEU A 184 11.89 15.28 8.96
CA LEU A 184 12.17 16.56 9.60
C LEU A 184 11.10 16.82 10.66
N PRO A 185 11.45 16.86 11.96
CA PRO A 185 10.46 17.00 13.02
C PRO A 185 9.80 18.38 12.94
N GLY A 186 8.47 18.38 12.86
CA GLY A 186 7.64 19.57 12.86
C GLY A 186 7.28 20.04 14.27
N HIS A 187 6.24 20.85 14.32
CA HIS A 187 5.74 21.43 15.56
C HIS A 187 5.16 20.36 16.49
N ARG A 188 5.23 20.64 17.80
CA ARG A 188 4.65 19.77 18.83
C ARG A 188 3.13 19.86 18.76
N MET A 189 2.47 18.73 18.60
CA MET A 189 1.02 18.60 18.68
C MET A 189 0.55 18.40 20.13
N LEU A 190 -0.78 18.38 20.31
CA LEU A 190 -1.42 18.00 21.57
C LEU A 190 -0.89 16.65 22.08
N PHE A 191 -0.82 16.48 23.40
CA PHE A 191 -0.27 15.29 24.07
C PHE A 191 1.24 15.02 23.83
N GLY A 192 1.97 16.00 23.29
CA GLY A 192 3.43 15.94 23.21
C GLY A 192 3.99 15.22 21.98
N TRP A 193 3.14 14.74 21.07
CA TRP A 193 3.54 14.14 19.80
C TRP A 193 4.14 15.18 18.85
N ARG A 194 4.99 14.73 17.94
CA ARG A 194 5.54 15.55 16.85
C ARG A 194 5.13 14.94 15.53
N ALA A 195 4.48 15.74 14.69
CA ALA A 195 4.31 15.40 13.29
C ALA A 195 5.60 15.71 12.53
N ALA A 196 5.88 14.97 11.46
CA ALA A 196 6.89 15.39 10.50
C ALA A 196 6.39 16.66 9.77
N ALA A 197 7.25 17.67 9.65
CA ALA A 197 6.99 18.85 8.83
C ALA A 197 7.38 18.62 7.37
N ASP A 198 8.35 17.72 7.14
CA ASP A 198 8.82 17.37 5.82
C ASP A 198 9.45 15.97 5.87
N ALA A 199 9.63 15.36 4.71
CA ALA A 199 10.27 14.06 4.56
C ALA A 199 11.13 14.04 3.30
N ARG A 200 12.21 13.26 3.34
CA ARG A 200 13.01 12.92 2.16
C ARG A 200 13.35 11.44 2.18
N MET A 201 13.33 10.82 1.00
CA MET A 201 13.72 9.43 0.85
C MET A 201 15.18 9.33 0.44
N VAL A 202 15.93 8.51 1.16
CA VAL A 202 17.38 8.33 0.98
C VAL A 202 17.66 6.85 0.75
N VAL A 203 18.38 6.55 -0.31
CA VAL A 203 18.92 5.22 -0.57
C VAL A 203 20.24 5.08 0.17
N ARG A 204 20.35 4.10 1.08
CA ARG A 204 21.53 3.84 1.90
C ARG A 204 22.01 2.41 1.71
N ASP A 205 23.32 2.20 1.87
CA ASP A 205 23.86 0.86 2.07
C ASP A 205 23.69 0.45 3.54
N ALA A 206 22.82 -0.53 3.78
CA ALA A 206 22.66 -1.19 5.07
C ALA A 206 22.90 -2.71 4.95
N SER A 207 23.69 -3.13 3.95
CA SER A 207 23.90 -4.54 3.59
C SER A 207 24.37 -5.39 4.76
N GLN A 208 25.26 -4.86 5.60
CA GLN A 208 25.83 -5.60 6.75
C GLN A 208 24.77 -6.06 7.75
N GLU A 209 23.73 -5.26 8.00
CA GLU A 209 22.64 -5.61 8.91
C GLU A 209 21.54 -6.37 8.18
N ASP A 210 21.11 -5.85 7.02
CA ASP A 210 19.95 -6.35 6.27
C ASP A 210 20.17 -7.77 5.75
N ILE A 211 21.35 -8.07 5.19
CA ILE A 211 21.64 -9.40 4.63
C ILE A 211 21.70 -10.43 5.75
N VAL A 212 22.35 -10.09 6.87
CA VAL A 212 22.43 -10.99 8.04
C VAL A 212 21.04 -11.29 8.58
N LEU A 213 20.14 -10.31 8.61
CA LEU A 213 18.77 -10.53 9.03
C LEU A 213 17.98 -11.37 8.00
N ALA A 214 18.19 -11.13 6.70
CA ALA A 214 17.56 -11.91 5.63
C ALA A 214 17.96 -13.39 5.70
N GLU A 215 19.24 -13.68 5.88
CA GLU A 215 19.77 -15.04 6.02
C GLU A 215 19.28 -15.73 7.29
N ARG A 216 19.03 -14.98 8.37
CA ARG A 216 18.38 -15.55 9.57
C ARG A 216 16.91 -15.90 9.31
N ARG A 217 16.18 -15.05 8.57
CA ARG A 217 14.76 -15.26 8.24
C ARG A 217 14.59 -16.38 7.20
N VAL A 218 15.53 -16.51 6.27
CA VAL A 218 15.55 -17.51 5.20
C VAL A 218 16.97 -18.09 5.06
N PRO A 219 17.30 -19.16 5.82
CA PRO A 219 18.65 -19.73 5.84
C PRO A 219 19.22 -20.18 4.49
N ALA A 220 18.35 -20.52 3.53
CA ALA A 220 18.78 -20.90 2.18
C ALA A 220 19.44 -19.77 1.37
N LEU A 221 19.32 -18.51 1.82
CA LEU A 221 19.98 -17.35 1.20
C LEU A 221 21.48 -17.26 1.54
N ALA A 222 21.95 -17.99 2.56
CA ALA A 222 23.30 -17.88 3.10
C ALA A 222 24.38 -17.97 2.01
N GLY A 223 25.16 -16.89 1.85
CA GLY A 223 26.25 -16.82 0.88
C GLY A 223 25.82 -16.75 -0.60
N ARG A 224 24.51 -16.59 -0.87
CA ARG A 224 23.96 -16.44 -2.24
C ARG A 224 23.59 -15.00 -2.58
N VAL A 225 23.50 -14.13 -1.58
CA VAL A 225 23.08 -12.74 -1.76
C VAL A 225 24.18 -11.93 -2.44
N ARG A 226 23.85 -11.31 -3.56
CA ARG A 226 24.72 -10.35 -4.26
C ARG A 226 24.24 -8.93 -4.00
N ALA A 227 25.13 -8.05 -3.54
CA ALA A 227 24.81 -6.63 -3.48
C ALA A 227 24.68 -6.05 -4.91
N ALA A 228 23.50 -5.52 -5.22
CA ALA A 228 23.17 -4.79 -6.43
C ALA A 228 22.51 -3.47 -6.00
N LEU A 229 23.27 -2.65 -5.28
CA LEU A 229 22.76 -1.45 -4.62
C LEU A 229 22.17 -0.48 -5.65
N LEU A 230 20.99 0.04 -5.32
CA LEU A 230 20.41 1.18 -6.03
C LEU A 230 21.32 2.40 -5.85
N THR A 231 21.15 3.39 -6.73
CA THR A 231 21.88 4.66 -6.66
C THR A 231 21.71 5.29 -5.28
N GLN A 232 22.82 5.37 -4.52
CA GLN A 232 22.82 5.85 -3.15
C GLN A 232 22.66 7.37 -3.08
N GLY A 233 22.14 7.85 -1.95
CA GLY A 233 21.92 9.27 -1.67
C GLY A 233 20.45 9.65 -1.68
N LEU A 234 20.18 10.95 -1.84
CA LEU A 234 18.81 11.45 -1.95
C LEU A 234 18.16 10.87 -3.20
N TRP A 235 16.98 10.26 -3.05
CA TRP A 235 16.24 9.73 -4.20
C TRP A 235 15.59 10.87 -5.02
N SER A 236 15.19 11.96 -4.36
CA SER A 236 14.78 13.19 -5.04
C SER A 236 15.57 14.38 -4.50
N GLU A 237 16.00 15.28 -5.38
CA GLU A 237 16.67 16.54 -4.99
C GLU A 237 15.68 17.53 -4.36
N GLU A 238 14.38 17.42 -4.67
CA GLU A 238 13.33 18.17 -4.00
C GLU A 238 12.93 17.45 -2.71
N SER A 239 12.87 18.19 -1.59
CA SER A 239 12.18 17.67 -0.41
C SER A 239 10.69 17.55 -0.71
N ALA A 240 9.97 16.63 -0.05
CA ALA A 240 8.54 16.41 -0.31
C ALA A 240 7.63 17.57 0.13
N GLY A 241 8.20 18.75 0.38
CA GLY A 241 7.56 19.94 0.91
C GLY A 241 6.11 20.08 0.46
N TYR A 242 5.18 19.83 1.39
CA TYR A 242 3.73 20.07 1.38
C TYR A 242 2.96 19.96 0.03
N ARG A 243 3.48 19.31 -1.00
CA ARG A 243 2.81 19.24 -2.30
C ARG A 243 1.92 18.01 -2.32
N ARG A 244 0.63 18.33 -2.21
CA ARG A 244 -0.57 17.49 -2.31
C ARG A 244 -1.08 16.92 -0.98
N MET A 245 -1.61 17.82 -0.14
CA MET A 245 -2.68 17.47 0.78
C MET A 245 -3.96 17.18 -0.02
N ASP A 246 -4.10 15.97 -0.54
CA ASP A 246 -5.42 15.52 -0.99
C ASP A 246 -6.21 15.12 0.28
N PRO A 247 -7.32 15.81 0.61
CA PRO A 247 -8.15 15.40 1.73
C PRO A 247 -8.67 13.98 1.47
N ILE A 248 -8.66 13.15 2.52
CA ILE A 248 -9.38 11.88 2.47
C ILE A 248 -10.87 12.22 2.45
N ILE A 249 -11.47 12.24 1.25
CA ILE A 249 -12.93 12.33 1.11
C ILE A 249 -13.48 10.96 1.48
N LEU A 250 -13.86 10.78 2.74
CA LEU A 250 -14.72 9.67 3.14
C LEU A 250 -16.07 9.89 2.48
N ALA A 251 -16.42 9.06 1.49
CA ALA A 251 -17.75 9.07 0.93
C ALA A 251 -18.77 8.89 2.08
N PRO A 252 -19.85 9.69 2.12
CA PRO A 252 -20.87 9.54 3.15
C PRO A 252 -21.41 8.11 3.09
N VAL A 253 -21.34 7.40 4.22
CA VAL A 253 -22.04 6.14 4.39
C VAL A 253 -23.53 6.47 4.31
N GLY A 254 -24.17 6.06 3.21
CA GLY A 254 -25.61 6.20 3.05
C GLY A 254 -26.32 5.55 4.24
N ARG A 255 -27.23 6.31 4.87
CA ARG A 255 -28.14 5.80 5.89
C ARG A 255 -29.32 5.09 5.26
#